data_AF-A0A382J9S4-F1
#
_entry.id   AF-A0A382J9S4-F1
#
_cell.length_a   1.000
_cell.length_b   1.000
_cell.length_c   1.000
_cell.angle_alpha   90.00
_cell.angle_beta   90.00
_cell.angle_gamma   90.00
#
_symmetry.space_group_name_H-M   'P 1'
#
loop_
_entity.id
_entity.type
_entity.pdbx_description
1 polymer ?
#
loop_
_entity_poly.entity_id
_entity_poly.type
_entity_poly.pdbx_seq_one_letter_code
_entity_poly.pdbx_strand_id
1 'polypeptide(L)'
;QINKDIFMCPADYPYLYMNNQKTNILIGNKRHWRTVSETLCTFMTSKKFLEKYWDNFYKTCLDRHDPFEKYINEIYKNEICVSPLKSLSVHFTNVNSSYGLSPFIDYKKLWTENE
;
A
#
# COMPACT_ATOMS: atom_id res chain seq x y z
N GLN A 1 12.11 13.67 -13.59
CA GLN A 1 11.93 12.21 -13.39
C GLN A 1 12.88 11.77 -12.30
N ILE A 2 12.42 11.08 -11.26
CA ILE A 2 13.29 10.61 -10.18
C ILE A 2 14.02 9.38 -10.74
N ASN A 3 15.35 9.44 -10.90
CA ASN A 3 16.16 8.29 -11.34
C ASN A 3 16.31 7.22 -10.24
N LYS A 4 15.26 7.00 -9.45
CA LYS A 4 15.20 6.01 -8.38
C LYS A 4 13.94 5.18 -8.54
N ASP A 5 14.09 3.88 -8.35
CA ASP A 5 12.97 2.96 -8.24
C ASP A 5 12.17 3.25 -6.98
N ILE A 6 10.93 2.76 -6.92
CA ILE A 6 10.02 2.94 -5.80
C ILE A 6 9.31 1.63 -5.48
N PHE A 7 8.80 1.55 -4.27
CA PHE A 7 7.74 0.61 -3.93
C PHE A 7 6.38 1.29 -4.12
N MET A 8 5.39 0.51 -4.54
CA MET A 8 4.02 0.97 -4.71
C MET A 8 3.05 -0.02 -4.06
N CYS A 9 2.30 0.44 -3.06
CA CYS A 9 1.20 -0.31 -2.49
C CYS A 9 -0.10 0.08 -3.22
N PRO A 10 -0.78 -0.86 -3.91
CA PRO A 10 -1.96 -0.55 -4.72
C PRO A 10 -3.18 -0.16 -3.87
N ALA A 11 -3.45 -0.92 -2.81
CA ALA A 11 -4.45 -0.63 -1.80
C ALA A 11 -4.06 -1.40 -0.54
N ASP A 12 -3.92 -0.67 0.55
CA ASP A 12 -3.62 -1.23 1.85
C ASP A 12 -4.86 -1.46 2.70
N TYR A 13 -4.66 -2.13 3.83
CA TYR A 13 -5.73 -2.48 4.76
C TYR A 13 -6.22 -1.27 5.56
N PRO A 14 -7.53 -1.18 5.90
CA PRO A 14 -8.09 0.02 6.50
C PRO A 14 -7.40 0.55 7.75
N TYR A 15 -6.84 -0.31 8.62
CA TYR A 15 -6.14 0.14 9.83
C TYR A 15 -4.93 1.05 9.51
N LEU A 16 -4.23 0.83 8.38
CA LEU A 16 -3.11 1.69 7.93
C LEU A 16 -3.57 3.05 7.40
N TYR A 17 -4.88 3.23 7.21
CA TYR A 17 -5.50 4.52 6.90
C TYR A 17 -6.01 5.25 8.14
N MET A 18 -6.15 4.60 9.30
CA MET A 18 -6.74 5.23 10.48
C MET A 18 -5.76 6.10 11.28
N ASN A 19 -4.45 5.95 11.07
CA ASN A 19 -3.45 6.67 11.85
C ASN A 19 -3.18 8.10 11.32
N ASN A 20 -2.99 9.08 12.20
CA ASN A 20 -2.65 10.46 11.85
C ASN A 20 -1.12 10.63 11.68
N GLN A 21 -0.59 10.08 10.58
CA GLN A 21 0.84 10.13 10.27
C GLN A 21 1.16 11.23 9.26
N LYS A 22 2.27 11.94 9.48
CA LYS A 22 2.79 12.91 8.52
C LYS A 22 3.17 12.19 7.22
N THR A 23 2.74 12.72 6.08
CA THR A 23 3.02 12.15 4.76
C THR A 23 3.22 13.25 3.73
N ASN A 24 4.01 12.98 2.70
CA ASN A 24 4.14 13.87 1.54
C ASN A 24 3.10 13.48 0.49
N ILE A 25 2.36 14.47 0.00
CA ILE A 25 1.43 14.28 -1.12
C ILE A 25 2.17 14.52 -2.43
N LEU A 26 2.13 13.53 -3.30
CA LEU A 26 2.69 13.57 -4.64
C LEU A 26 1.55 13.90 -5.61
N ILE A 27 1.43 15.19 -5.95
CA ILE A 27 0.35 15.71 -6.78
C ILE A 27 0.69 15.49 -8.27
N GLY A 28 -0.21 14.83 -8.99
CA GLY A 28 -0.18 14.72 -10.44
C GLY A 28 -1.57 14.92 -11.05
N ASN A 29 -1.63 15.27 -12.33
CA ASN A 29 -2.85 15.69 -13.06
C ASN A 29 -4.05 14.72 -12.94
N LYS A 30 -3.82 13.44 -12.62
CA LYS A 30 -4.86 12.41 -12.36
C LYS A 30 -4.42 11.37 -11.32
N ARG A 31 -3.40 11.69 -10.53
CA ARG A 31 -2.70 10.72 -9.69
C ARG A 31 -2.41 11.38 -8.36
N HIS A 32 -2.98 10.81 -7.32
CA HIS A 32 -2.88 11.34 -5.98
C HIS A 32 -2.26 10.26 -5.10
N TRP A 33 -0.94 10.32 -5.01
CA TRP A 33 -0.15 9.39 -4.21
C TRP A 33 0.29 10.07 -2.92
N ARG A 34 0.52 9.27 -1.89
CA ARG A 34 1.16 9.68 -0.66
C ARG A 34 2.35 8.79 -0.37
N THR A 35 3.34 9.31 0.35
CA THR A 35 4.42 8.46 0.88
C THR A 35 3.93 7.65 2.07
N VAL A 36 4.33 6.39 2.16
CA VAL A 36 4.06 5.53 3.31
C VAL A 36 5.36 4.87 3.79
N SER A 37 5.42 4.56 5.07
CA SER A 37 6.55 3.88 5.70
C SER A 37 6.23 2.45 6.11
N GLU A 38 5.00 2.03 5.91
CA GLU A 38 4.47 0.72 6.31
C GLU A 38 3.48 0.26 5.26
N THR A 39 3.51 -1.04 4.96
CA THR A 39 2.49 -1.71 4.15
C THR A 39 2.25 -3.12 4.68
N LEU A 40 1.15 -3.75 4.24
CA LEU A 40 1.07 -5.21 4.27
C LEU A 40 1.96 -5.87 3.21
N CYS A 41 1.92 -7.20 3.12
CA CYS A 41 2.67 -8.01 2.14
C CYS A 41 2.23 -7.89 0.67
N THR A 42 1.48 -6.85 0.29
CA THR A 42 1.04 -6.62 -1.10
C THR A 42 1.58 -5.29 -1.61
N PHE A 43 2.57 -5.38 -2.49
CA PHE A 43 3.21 -4.23 -3.12
C PHE A 43 3.76 -4.59 -4.49
N MET A 44 4.00 -3.58 -5.31
CA MET A 44 4.74 -3.67 -6.56
C MET A 44 6.12 -3.04 -6.38
N THR A 45 7.14 -3.61 -7.01
CA THR A 45 8.51 -3.11 -6.98
C THR A 45 9.26 -3.50 -8.25
N SER A 46 10.44 -2.92 -8.48
CA SER A 46 11.29 -3.28 -9.61
C SER A 46 12.06 -4.57 -9.33
N LYS A 47 12.48 -5.28 -10.40
CA LYS A 47 13.40 -6.43 -10.26
C LYS A 47 14.68 -6.06 -9.51
N LYS A 48 15.20 -4.86 -9.77
CA LYS A 48 16.41 -4.34 -9.10
C LYS A 48 16.21 -4.20 -7.59
N PHE A 49 15.06 -3.70 -7.14
CA PHE A 49 14.74 -3.64 -5.70
C PHE A 49 14.48 -5.02 -5.11
N LEU A 50 13.86 -5.94 -5.86
CA LEU A 50 13.68 -7.32 -5.44
C LEU A 50 15.03 -8.00 -5.16
N GLU A 51 15.99 -7.88 -6.08
CA GLU A 51 17.34 -8.43 -5.92
C GLU A 51 18.12 -7.74 -4.79
N LYS A 52 18.05 -6.40 -4.72
CA LYS A 52 18.74 -5.61 -3.68
C LYS A 52 18.30 -5.97 -2.26
N TYR A 53 17.01 -6.22 -2.07
CA TYR A 53 16.40 -6.47 -0.75
C TYR A 53 15.97 -7.93 -0.55
N TRP A 54 16.52 -8.86 -1.33
CA TRP A 54 16.15 -10.27 -1.27
C TRP A 54 16.21 -10.86 0.15
N ASP A 55 17.25 -10.50 0.91
CA ASP A 55 17.43 -10.94 2.30
C ASP A 55 16.31 -10.43 3.23
N ASN A 56 15.84 -9.18 3.06
CA ASN A 56 14.71 -8.66 3.82
C ASN A 56 13.42 -9.45 3.53
N PHE A 57 13.15 -9.75 2.26
CA PHE A 57 11.99 -10.55 1.88
C PHE A 57 12.09 -11.98 2.41
N TYR A 58 13.28 -12.59 2.30
CA TYR A 58 13.52 -13.93 2.83
C TYR A 58 13.31 -13.99 4.35
N LYS A 59 13.89 -13.05 5.11
CA LYS A 59 13.73 -12.96 6.56
C LYS A 59 12.28 -12.74 7.01
N THR A 60 11.48 -12.04 6.21
CA THR A 60 10.03 -11.88 6.47
C THR A 60 9.30 -13.23 6.48
N CYS A 61 9.79 -14.19 5.70
CA CYS A 61 9.20 -15.52 5.58
C CYS A 61 9.73 -16.55 6.60
N LEU A 62 10.87 -16.28 7.25
CA LEU A 62 11.52 -17.22 8.17
C LEU A 62 10.80 -17.30 9.51
N ASP A 63 10.58 -16.13 10.12
CA ASP A 63 10.04 -16.02 11.47
C ASP A 63 8.86 -15.07 11.48
N ARG A 64 7.83 -15.45 12.24
CA ARG A 64 6.67 -14.59 12.45
C ARG A 64 7.02 -13.48 13.44
N HIS A 65 6.98 -12.24 12.94
CA HIS A 65 7.16 -11.03 13.73
C HIS A 65 5.83 -10.34 14.01
N ASP A 66 5.83 -9.41 14.97
CA ASP A 66 4.73 -8.46 15.20
C ASP A 66 5.30 -7.02 15.12
N PRO A 67 5.06 -6.27 14.03
CA PRO A 67 4.27 -6.65 12.85
C PRO A 67 4.97 -7.70 11.98
N PHE A 68 4.19 -8.48 11.22
CA PHE A 68 4.71 -9.49 10.31
C PHE A 68 5.67 -8.88 9.27
N GLU A 69 5.33 -7.67 8.81
CA GLU A 69 6.04 -6.92 7.78
C GLU A 69 7.29 -6.19 8.29
N LYS A 70 7.80 -6.53 9.48
CA LYS A 70 8.97 -5.89 10.11
C LYS A 70 10.10 -5.59 9.13
N TYR A 71 10.58 -6.60 8.38
CA TYR A 71 11.71 -6.42 7.47
C TYR A 71 11.33 -5.72 6.16
N ILE A 72 10.05 -5.72 5.77
CA ILE A 72 9.55 -4.90 4.65
C ILE A 72 9.55 -3.43 5.05
N ASN A 73 9.05 -3.11 6.25
CA ASN A 73 9.03 -1.75 6.79
C ASN A 73 10.44 -1.17 6.96
N GLU A 74 11.44 -2.02 7.23
CA GLU A 74 12.85 -1.61 7.22
C GLU A 74 13.36 -1.16 5.83
N ILE A 75 12.85 -1.74 4.74
CA ILE A 75 13.16 -1.29 3.38
C ILE A 75 12.67 0.14 3.18
N TYR A 76 11.46 0.45 3.67
CA TYR A 76 10.82 1.75 3.50
C TYR A 76 11.46 2.89 4.31
N LYS A 77 12.38 2.56 5.23
CA LYS A 77 13.25 3.57 5.87
C LYS A 77 14.29 4.11 4.88
N ASN A 78 14.64 3.31 3.87
CA ASN A 78 15.71 3.61 2.91
C ASN A 78 15.18 3.96 1.51
N GLU A 79 13.98 3.49 1.17
CA GLU A 79 13.38 3.66 -0.16
C GLU A 79 12.00 4.32 -0.09
N ILE A 80 11.63 4.99 -1.18
CA ILE A 80 10.32 5.62 -1.29
C ILE A 80 9.27 4.53 -1.54
N CYS A 81 8.28 4.44 -0.65
CA CYS A 81 7.06 3.69 -0.87
C CYS A 81 5.88 4.65 -1.02
N VAL A 82 5.02 4.39 -2.01
CA VAL A 82 3.81 5.19 -2.27
C VAL A 82 2.55 4.35 -2.21
N SER A 83 1.47 4.94 -1.73
CA SER A 83 0.10 4.38 -1.83
C SER A 83 -0.85 5.47 -2.31
N PRO A 84 -2.06 5.13 -2.80
CA PRO A 84 -3.05 6.15 -3.11
C PRO A 84 -3.44 6.93 -1.84
N LEU A 85 -3.88 8.17 -2.02
CA LEU A 85 -4.43 8.97 -0.92
C LEU A 85 -5.62 8.27 -0.28
N LYS A 86 -5.68 8.28 1.06
CA LYS A 86 -6.69 7.56 1.86
C LYS A 86 -8.13 7.80 1.40
N SER A 87 -8.49 9.05 1.12
CA SER A 87 -9.84 9.44 0.66
C SER A 87 -10.17 9.02 -0.76
N LEU A 88 -9.17 8.58 -1.53
CA LEU A 88 -9.28 8.14 -2.92
C LEU A 88 -8.96 6.65 -3.09
N SER A 89 -8.59 5.96 -2.02
CA SER A 89 -8.28 4.53 -2.02
C SER A 89 -9.55 3.72 -1.92
N VAL A 90 -9.72 2.77 -2.85
CA VAL A 90 -10.71 1.71 -2.76
C VAL A 90 -10.03 0.47 -2.20
N HIS A 91 -10.56 -0.08 -1.12
CA HIS A 91 -10.13 -1.39 -0.62
C HIS A 91 -11.09 -2.47 -1.10
N PHE A 92 -10.57 -3.50 -1.75
CA PHE A 92 -11.31 -4.70 -2.14
C PHE A 92 -10.92 -5.83 -1.20
N THR A 93 -11.77 -6.10 -0.21
CA THR A 93 -11.64 -7.26 0.68
C THR A 93 -12.77 -8.24 0.41
N ASN A 94 -12.56 -9.49 0.85
CA ASN A 94 -13.66 -10.42 1.02
C ASN A 94 -14.76 -9.77 1.88
N VAL A 95 -16.02 -9.90 1.45
CA VAL A 95 -17.22 -9.40 2.12
C VAL A 95 -17.33 -9.85 3.58
N ASN A 96 -16.69 -10.98 3.92
CA ASN A 96 -16.66 -11.53 5.28
C ASN A 96 -15.54 -10.95 6.16
N SER A 97 -14.77 -9.98 5.68
CA SER A 97 -13.83 -9.28 6.56
C SER A 97 -14.59 -8.29 7.43
N SER A 98 -14.10 -8.08 8.66
CA SER A 98 -14.63 -7.10 9.60
C SER A 98 -14.62 -5.66 9.08
N TYR A 99 -13.98 -5.40 7.93
CA TYR A 99 -13.82 -4.09 7.34
C TYR A 99 -14.73 -3.83 6.13
N GLY A 100 -15.46 -4.85 5.66
CA GLY A 100 -16.54 -4.71 4.67
C GLY A 100 -16.13 -4.04 3.36
N LEU A 101 -17.10 -3.48 2.65
CA LEU A 101 -16.88 -2.71 1.43
C LEU A 101 -16.26 -1.32 1.77
N SER A 102 -15.47 -0.78 0.85
CA SER A 102 -14.80 0.52 1.03
C SER A 102 -15.81 1.65 1.28
N PRO A 103 -15.65 2.45 2.36
CA PRO A 103 -16.72 3.32 2.88
C PRO A 103 -17.06 4.57 2.05
N PHE A 104 -16.60 4.71 0.80
CA PHE A 104 -16.82 5.92 0.00
C PHE A 104 -17.19 5.62 -1.45
N ILE A 105 -17.74 4.43 -1.71
CA ILE A 105 -18.10 3.96 -3.04
C ILE A 105 -19.58 3.64 -3.07
N ASP A 106 -20.28 4.23 -4.04
CA ASP A 106 -21.65 3.86 -4.35
C ASP A 106 -21.66 2.61 -5.24
N TYR A 107 -21.55 1.45 -4.59
CA TYR A 107 -21.51 0.15 -5.26
C TYR A 107 -22.78 -0.13 -6.06
N LYS A 108 -23.94 0.36 -5.59
CA LYS A 108 -25.22 0.15 -6.29
C LYS A 108 -25.22 0.92 -7.61
N LYS A 109 -24.82 2.19 -7.57
CA LYS A 109 -24.68 3.01 -8.78
C LYS A 109 -23.70 2.39 -9.77
N LEU A 110 -22.50 2.00 -9.32
CA LEU A 110 -21.51 1.35 -10.19
C LEU A 110 -22.05 0.06 -10.83
N TRP A 111 -22.80 -0.75 -10.09
CA TRP A 111 -23.42 -1.95 -10.63
C TRP A 111 -24.42 -1.60 -11.73
N THR A 112 -25.36 -0.69 -11.47
CA THR A 112 -26.39 -0.28 -12.43
C THR A 112 -25.80 0.39 -13.69
N GLU A 113 -24.66 1.07 -13.59
CA GLU A 113 -23.99 1.70 -14.73
C GLU A 113 -23.24 0.70 -15.63
N ASN A 114 -22.94 -0.50 -15.14
CA ASN A 114 -22.15 -1.52 -15.85
C ASN A 114 -22.94 -2.81 -16.17
N GLU A 115 -24.24 -2.81 -15.93
CA GLU A 115 -25.20 -3.84 -16.37
C GLU A 115 -25.66 -3.55 -17.82
#